data_AF-A0A9P5WKZ4-F1
#
_entry.id   AF-A0A9P5WKZ4-F1
#
_cell.length_a   1.000
_cell.length_b   1.000
_cell.length_c   1.000
_cell.angle_alpha   90.00
_cell.angle_beta   90.00
_cell.angle_gamma   90.00
#
_symmetry.space_group_name_H-M   'P 1'
#
loop_
_entity.id
_entity.type
_entity.pdbx_description
1 polymer ?
#
loop_
_entity_poly.entity_id
_entity_poly.type
_entity_poly.pdbx_seq_one_letter_code
_entity_poly.pdbx_strand_id
1 'polypeptide(L)'
;MAATTRVSHPYYPVDLILDHYVPNTYTMKDTLTLLFSTFGAITLGSVFLSYQRRDSTVKGLGNQLTFLWFVMCGFIHFFLEGYFGIFHQTLAGDQSPFGQVWKEYSLSDSRYLSSDSFVLIMERITAFAWGPLAFYTAYAMYTRKPTRYITQLILSLGQLYGCTLYYLTTMVEGSPHCDPHPYYYYFYFGFFNIFWMVVPSILMFTAGRNLLKGMRLVHEQERAAAKAKKLK
;
A
#
# COMPACT_ATOMS: atom_id res chain seq x y z
N MET A 1 18.25 42.48 2.36
CA MET A 1 17.46 41.23 2.44
C MET A 1 18.25 40.26 3.29
N ALA A 2 17.71 39.81 4.43
CA ALA A 2 18.41 38.84 5.26
C ALA A 2 18.56 37.53 4.48
N ALA A 3 19.80 37.05 4.31
CA ALA A 3 20.04 35.73 3.77
C ALA A 3 19.48 34.72 4.77
N THR A 4 18.30 34.16 4.49
CA THR A 4 17.80 32.99 5.20
C THR A 4 18.78 31.85 4.92
N THR A 5 19.59 31.50 5.93
CA THR A 5 20.43 30.31 5.90
C THR A 5 19.52 29.11 5.74
N ARG A 6 19.48 28.54 4.53
CA ARG A 6 18.70 27.33 4.24
C ARG A 6 19.27 26.19 5.07
N VAL A 7 18.38 25.39 5.67
CA VAL A 7 18.76 24.18 6.39
C VAL A 7 19.23 23.14 5.36
N SER A 8 20.44 22.64 5.52
CA SER A 8 21.01 21.61 4.63
C SER A 8 20.34 20.26 4.86
N HIS A 9 20.05 19.53 3.78
CA HIS A 9 19.42 18.22 3.80
C HIS A 9 19.94 17.31 2.67
N PRO A 10 19.77 15.97 2.77
CA PRO A 10 20.28 15.03 1.77
C PRO A 10 19.35 14.80 0.57
N TYR A 11 18.14 15.34 0.58
CA TYR A 11 17.12 15.05 -0.44
C TYR A 11 17.35 15.78 -1.76
N TYR A 12 16.88 15.16 -2.85
CA TYR A 12 16.88 15.75 -4.19
C TYR A 12 15.51 16.36 -4.52
N PRO A 13 15.44 17.53 -5.18
CA PRO A 13 16.59 18.34 -5.59
C PRO A 13 17.25 19.03 -4.38
N VAL A 14 18.57 19.25 -4.46
CA VAL A 14 19.38 19.74 -3.32
C VAL A 14 19.06 21.17 -2.91
N ASP A 15 18.34 21.92 -3.76
CA ASP A 15 17.87 23.27 -3.51
C ASP A 15 16.43 23.34 -2.98
N LEU A 16 15.80 22.18 -2.71
CA LEU A 16 14.52 22.08 -2.03
C LEU A 16 14.56 22.85 -0.69
N ILE A 17 13.43 23.43 -0.30
CA ILE A 17 13.33 24.23 0.92
C ILE A 17 12.63 23.41 1.99
N LEU A 18 13.40 22.94 2.97
CA LEU A 18 12.90 22.23 4.15
C LEU A 18 13.34 22.97 5.42
N ASP A 19 12.73 24.13 5.69
CA ASP A 19 13.16 25.09 6.72
C ASP A 19 13.22 24.50 8.16
N HIS A 20 12.46 23.44 8.42
CA HIS A 20 12.39 22.77 9.71
C HIS A 20 12.99 21.35 9.69
N TYR A 21 13.84 21.05 8.70
CA TYR A 21 14.47 19.73 8.60
C TYR A 21 15.35 19.42 9.81
N VAL A 22 15.19 18.21 10.33
CA VAL A 22 16.06 17.63 11.37
C VAL A 22 16.48 16.23 10.91
N PRO A 23 17.79 15.93 10.82
CA PRO A 23 18.28 14.60 10.46
C PRO A 23 17.72 13.50 11.37
N ASN A 24 17.58 12.29 10.82
CA ASN A 24 17.21 11.12 11.62
C ASN A 24 18.26 10.86 12.70
N THR A 25 17.79 10.47 13.89
CA THR A 25 18.64 9.94 14.95
C THR A 25 18.87 8.43 14.77
N TYR A 26 17.93 7.75 14.13
CA TYR A 26 18.05 6.36 13.70
C TYR A 26 18.96 6.26 12.48
N THR A 27 19.84 5.26 12.48
CA THR A 27 20.55 4.88 11.26
C THR A 27 19.59 4.16 10.31
N MET A 28 19.95 4.06 9.03
CA MET A 28 19.22 3.22 8.06
C MET A 28 18.95 1.81 8.61
N LYS A 29 19.93 1.20 9.30
CA LYS A 29 19.79 -0.15 9.87
C LYS A 29 18.73 -0.20 10.96
N ASP A 30 18.70 0.80 11.83
CA ASP A 30 17.71 0.90 12.92
C ASP A 30 16.30 1.08 12.33
N THR A 31 16.16 1.97 11.35
CA THR A 31 14.90 2.23 10.66
C THR A 31 14.37 0.98 9.95
N LEU A 32 15.22 0.29 9.19
CA LEU A 32 14.82 -0.95 8.51
C LEU A 32 14.52 -2.07 9.50
N THR A 33 15.27 -2.17 10.60
CA THR A 33 15.02 -3.17 11.64
C THR A 33 13.66 -2.92 12.31
N LEU A 34 13.32 -1.67 12.61
CA LEU A 34 12.00 -1.30 13.11
C LEU A 34 10.90 -1.69 12.11
N LEU A 35 11.08 -1.36 10.83
CA LEU A 35 10.09 -1.64 9.79
C LEU A 35 9.88 -3.16 9.63
N PHE A 36 10.95 -3.92 9.42
CA PHE A 36 10.87 -5.36 9.16
C PHE A 36 10.48 -6.17 10.41
N SER A 37 10.84 -5.74 11.62
CA SER A 37 10.35 -6.38 12.85
C SER A 37 8.85 -6.17 13.02
N THR A 38 8.34 -4.99 12.69
CA THR A 38 6.89 -4.70 12.67
C THR A 38 6.17 -5.55 11.62
N PHE A 39 6.71 -5.65 10.41
CA PHE A 39 6.17 -6.54 9.37
C PHE A 39 6.22 -8.02 9.79
N GLY A 40 7.28 -8.44 10.47
CA GLY A 40 7.40 -9.77 11.06
C GLY A 40 6.29 -10.04 12.09
N ALA A 41 6.04 -9.10 13.01
CA ALA A 41 4.98 -9.21 14.00
C ALA A 41 3.58 -9.29 13.36
N ILE A 42 3.29 -8.44 12.38
CA ILE A 42 2.03 -8.48 11.61
C ILE A 42 1.89 -9.83 10.89
N THR A 43 2.98 -10.34 10.32
CA THR A 43 3.00 -11.64 9.64
C THR A 43 2.67 -12.78 10.59
N LEU A 44 3.34 -12.85 11.74
CA LEU A 44 3.09 -13.87 12.76
C LEU A 44 1.66 -13.80 13.28
N GLY A 45 1.14 -12.60 13.55
CA GLY A 45 -0.25 -12.39 13.96
C GLY A 45 -1.25 -12.86 12.90
N SER A 46 -1.00 -12.53 11.63
CA SER A 46 -1.85 -12.95 10.50
C SER A 46 -1.86 -14.47 10.31
N VAL A 47 -0.70 -15.10 10.41
CA VAL A 47 -0.56 -16.57 10.33
C VAL A 47 -1.30 -17.23 11.49
N PHE A 48 -1.11 -16.75 12.72
CA PHE A 48 -1.81 -17.24 13.90
C PHE A 48 -3.33 -17.15 13.74
N LEU A 49 -3.85 -15.99 13.34
CA LEU A 49 -5.27 -15.79 13.06
C LEU A 49 -5.78 -16.73 11.96
N SER A 50 -4.98 -16.99 10.92
CA SER A 50 -5.36 -17.90 9.84
C SER A 50 -5.61 -19.34 10.32
N TYR A 51 -4.91 -19.78 11.37
CA TYR A 51 -5.02 -21.13 11.93
C TYR A 51 -6.13 -21.28 12.98
N GLN A 52 -6.53 -20.20 13.66
CA GLN A 52 -7.54 -20.28 14.73
C GLN A 52 -8.92 -20.72 14.23
N ARG A 53 -9.28 -20.43 12.98
CA ARG A 53 -10.62 -20.71 12.45
C ARG A 53 -10.60 -21.84 11.43
N ARG A 54 -10.98 -23.04 11.87
CA ARG A 54 -11.05 -24.26 11.04
C ARG A 54 -12.02 -24.13 9.86
N ASP A 55 -12.98 -23.22 9.91
CA ASP A 55 -13.95 -22.96 8.83
C ASP A 55 -13.78 -21.56 8.22
N SER A 56 -12.54 -21.13 7.96
CA SER A 56 -12.25 -19.91 7.21
C SER A 56 -11.93 -20.22 5.74
N THR A 57 -12.09 -19.22 4.86
CA THR A 57 -11.60 -19.35 3.47
C THR A 57 -10.09 -19.12 3.34
N VAL A 58 -9.39 -18.91 4.47
CA VAL A 58 -7.97 -18.60 4.51
C VAL A 58 -7.11 -19.86 4.33
N LYS A 59 -7.70 -21.06 4.36
CA LYS A 59 -6.98 -22.32 4.17
C LYS A 59 -6.27 -22.40 2.80
N GLY A 60 -5.06 -22.94 2.83
CA GLY A 60 -4.19 -23.13 1.66
C GLY A 60 -3.24 -21.95 1.45
N LEU A 61 -2.01 -22.25 1.02
CA LEU A 61 -0.91 -21.28 0.95
C LEU A 61 -1.30 -19.99 0.20
N GLY A 62 -1.96 -20.10 -0.94
CA GLY A 62 -2.39 -18.92 -1.71
C GLY A 62 -3.38 -18.00 -0.98
N ASN A 63 -4.34 -18.57 -0.24
CA ASN A 63 -5.29 -17.78 0.54
C ASN A 63 -4.64 -17.20 1.80
N GLN A 64 -3.69 -17.92 2.42
CA GLN A 64 -2.92 -17.40 3.56
C GLN A 64 -2.05 -16.21 3.14
N LEU A 65 -1.37 -16.32 2.00
CA LEU A 65 -0.57 -15.22 1.43
C LEU A 65 -1.44 -14.02 1.05
N THR A 66 -2.63 -14.27 0.47
CA THR A 66 -3.58 -13.20 0.14
C THR A 66 -4.15 -12.53 1.39
N PHE A 67 -4.45 -13.31 2.43
CA PHE A 67 -4.91 -12.79 3.71
C PHE A 67 -3.82 -11.94 4.37
N LEU A 68 -2.59 -12.45 4.44
CA LEU A 68 -1.43 -11.71 4.93
C LEU A 68 -1.23 -10.40 4.16
N TRP A 69 -1.30 -10.46 2.82
CA TRP A 69 -1.20 -9.27 1.97
C TRP A 69 -2.21 -8.21 2.38
N PHE A 70 -3.50 -8.54 2.52
CA PHE A 70 -4.51 -7.56 2.90
C PHE A 70 -4.39 -7.05 4.32
N VAL A 71 -3.94 -7.88 5.27
CA VAL A 71 -3.64 -7.39 6.62
C VAL A 71 -2.46 -6.43 6.57
N MET A 72 -1.38 -6.77 5.87
CA MET A 72 -0.20 -5.92 5.70
C MET A 72 -0.54 -4.59 5.01
N CYS A 73 -1.30 -4.62 3.92
CA CYS A 73 -1.82 -3.42 3.25
C CYS A 73 -2.66 -2.58 4.21
N GLY A 74 -3.53 -3.20 5.00
CA GLY A 74 -4.30 -2.48 6.01
C GLY A 74 -3.40 -1.72 6.98
N PHE A 75 -2.34 -2.36 7.47
CA PHE A 75 -1.41 -1.71 8.39
C PHE A 75 -0.58 -0.60 7.73
N ILE A 76 -0.01 -0.86 6.56
CA ILE A 76 0.80 0.13 5.85
C ILE A 76 -0.06 1.34 5.46
N HIS A 77 -1.17 1.11 4.77
CA HIS A 77 -2.02 2.20 4.31
C HIS A 77 -2.62 2.98 5.50
N PHE A 78 -3.26 2.29 6.44
CA PHE A 78 -3.97 3.00 7.50
C PHE A 78 -3.04 3.70 8.49
N PHE A 79 -1.92 3.07 8.88
CA PHE A 79 -1.03 3.63 9.90
C PHE A 79 0.15 4.38 9.31
N LEU A 80 0.92 3.79 8.39
CA LEU A 80 2.13 4.44 7.86
C LEU A 80 1.74 5.60 6.93
N GLU A 81 0.93 5.34 5.90
CA GLU A 81 0.46 6.37 4.94
C GLU A 81 -0.51 7.34 5.60
N GLY A 82 -1.36 6.87 6.53
CA GLY A 82 -2.20 7.73 7.36
C GLY A 82 -1.40 8.70 8.23
N TYR A 83 -0.27 8.26 8.80
CA TYR A 83 0.64 9.13 9.54
C TYR A 83 1.19 10.24 8.63
N PHE A 84 1.69 9.89 7.44
CA PHE A 84 2.12 10.89 6.46
C PHE A 84 0.98 11.85 6.10
N GLY A 85 -0.19 11.33 5.73
CA GLY A 85 -1.34 12.15 5.32
C GLY A 85 -1.80 13.17 6.37
N ILE A 86 -1.57 12.91 7.66
CA ILE A 86 -1.88 13.81 8.78
C ILE A 86 -0.72 14.75 9.10
N PHE A 87 0.51 14.22 9.19
CA PHE A 87 1.69 14.94 9.71
C PHE A 87 2.66 15.45 8.63
N HIS A 88 2.28 15.40 7.35
CA HIS A 88 3.14 15.77 6.21
C HIS A 88 3.84 17.14 6.37
N GLN A 89 3.16 18.13 6.94
CA GLN A 89 3.69 19.50 7.10
C GLN A 89 4.85 19.60 8.09
N THR A 90 4.92 18.69 9.06
CA THR A 90 5.94 18.69 10.12
C THR A 90 6.95 17.55 9.95
N LEU A 91 6.80 16.75 8.91
CA LEU A 91 7.48 15.46 8.74
C LEU A 91 9.01 15.62 8.65
N ALA A 92 9.50 16.69 8.03
CA ALA A 92 10.93 16.93 7.86
C ALA A 92 11.65 17.14 9.21
N GLY A 93 10.95 17.63 10.23
CA GLY A 93 11.49 17.82 11.58
C GLY A 93 11.16 16.68 12.55
N ASP A 94 10.33 15.73 12.15
CA ASP A 94 9.76 14.72 13.06
C ASP A 94 10.80 13.66 13.48
N GLN A 95 10.89 13.39 14.77
CA GLN A 95 11.77 12.38 15.36
C GLN A 95 11.02 11.15 15.88
N SER A 96 9.69 11.10 15.69
CA SER A 96 8.91 9.90 15.97
C SER A 96 9.40 8.71 15.12
N PRO A 97 9.15 7.46 15.54
CA PRO A 97 9.50 6.30 14.74
C PRO A 97 8.91 6.33 13.32
N PHE A 98 7.66 6.80 13.16
CA PHE A 98 7.04 6.97 11.84
C PHE A 98 7.70 8.07 11.01
N GLY A 99 7.97 9.23 11.62
CA GLY A 99 8.63 10.35 10.94
C GLY A 99 10.02 9.97 10.44
N GLN A 100 10.77 9.19 11.23
CA GLN A 100 12.09 8.71 10.84
C GLN A 100 12.03 7.67 9.71
N VAL A 101 11.07 6.75 9.73
CA VAL A 101 10.80 5.83 8.60
C VAL A 101 10.46 6.60 7.32
N TRP A 102 9.60 7.60 7.41
CA TRP A 102 9.23 8.43 6.26
C TRP A 102 10.39 9.25 5.73
N LYS A 103 11.20 9.86 6.59
CA LYS A 103 12.40 10.58 6.18
C LYS A 103 13.45 9.69 5.53
N GLU A 104 13.57 8.43 5.99
CA GLU A 104 14.44 7.44 5.34
C GLU A 104 13.89 7.09 3.95
N TYR A 105 12.59 6.80 3.84
CA TYR A 105 11.97 6.50 2.55
C TYR A 105 12.02 7.68 1.57
N SER A 106 11.96 8.91 2.08
CA SER A 106 12.02 10.14 1.29
C SER A 106 13.37 10.38 0.62
N LEU A 107 14.42 9.62 0.98
CA LEU A 107 15.68 9.61 0.21
C LEU A 107 15.45 9.10 -1.23
N SER A 108 14.41 8.30 -1.42
CA SER A 108 14.02 7.78 -2.74
C SER A 108 13.11 8.72 -3.52
N ASP A 109 12.33 9.55 -2.82
CA ASP A 109 11.43 10.53 -3.41
C ASP A 109 11.12 11.63 -2.38
N SER A 110 11.63 12.83 -2.60
CA SER A 110 11.47 13.95 -1.66
C SER A 110 10.07 14.54 -1.64
N ARG A 111 9.17 14.14 -2.55
CA ARG A 111 7.78 14.61 -2.60
C ARG A 111 7.00 14.34 -1.30
N TYR A 112 7.42 13.33 -0.54
CA TYR A 112 6.90 13.05 0.80
C TYR A 112 7.29 14.11 1.86
N LEU A 113 8.36 14.88 1.65
CA LEU A 113 8.76 15.96 2.56
C LEU A 113 8.34 17.34 2.05
N SER A 114 8.26 17.52 0.73
CA SER A 114 7.77 18.76 0.13
C SER A 114 6.24 18.88 0.13
N SER A 115 5.53 17.84 0.57
CA SER A 115 4.06 17.77 0.53
C SER A 115 3.50 17.96 -0.88
N ASP A 116 4.10 17.27 -1.86
CA ASP A 116 3.59 17.28 -3.22
C ASP A 116 2.09 16.98 -3.25
N SER A 117 1.33 17.75 -4.04
CA SER A 117 -0.13 17.69 -4.01
C SER A 117 -0.66 16.34 -4.47
N PHE A 118 -0.03 15.73 -5.48
CA PHE A 118 -0.45 14.42 -5.96
C PHE A 118 -0.12 13.34 -4.95
N VAL A 119 1.13 13.25 -4.49
CA VAL A 119 1.56 12.25 -3.50
C VAL A 119 0.71 12.36 -2.23
N LEU A 120 0.52 13.57 -1.70
CA LEU A 120 -0.31 13.79 -0.51
C LEU A 120 -1.76 13.31 -0.69
N ILE A 121 -2.41 13.67 -1.79
CA ILE A 121 -3.81 13.28 -2.03
C ILE A 121 -3.92 11.78 -2.26
N MET A 122 -3.02 11.20 -3.04
CA MET A 122 -2.98 9.76 -3.29
C MET A 122 -2.82 8.99 -1.98
N GLU A 123 -1.88 9.38 -1.14
CA GLU A 123 -1.61 8.72 0.14
C GLU A 123 -2.75 8.91 1.17
N ARG A 124 -3.48 10.04 1.10
CA ARG A 124 -4.71 10.20 1.90
C ARG A 124 -5.81 9.26 1.44
N ILE A 125 -5.98 9.09 0.12
CA ILE A 125 -6.96 8.13 -0.41
C ILE A 125 -6.56 6.71 -0.03
N THR A 126 -5.28 6.34 -0.14
CA THR A 126 -4.82 5.02 0.28
C THR A 126 -5.04 4.81 1.78
N ALA A 127 -4.69 5.79 2.61
CA ALA A 127 -4.87 5.70 4.05
C ALA A 127 -6.34 5.59 4.47
N PHE A 128 -7.21 6.46 3.98
CA PHE A 128 -8.59 6.58 4.48
C PHE A 128 -9.61 5.73 3.71
N ALA A 129 -9.29 5.25 2.50
CA ALA A 129 -10.14 4.34 1.75
C ALA A 129 -9.52 2.94 1.63
N TRP A 130 -8.28 2.82 1.15
CA TRP A 130 -7.66 1.52 0.88
C TRP A 130 -7.25 0.77 2.14
N GLY A 131 -6.76 1.44 3.18
CA GLY A 131 -6.45 0.84 4.47
C GLY A 131 -7.67 0.16 5.13
N PRO A 132 -8.78 0.87 5.35
CA PRO A 132 -10.00 0.28 5.90
C PRO A 132 -10.57 -0.83 5.00
N LEU A 133 -10.53 -0.65 3.68
CA LEU A 133 -11.00 -1.65 2.72
C LEU A 133 -10.12 -2.91 2.73
N ALA A 134 -8.82 -2.79 2.99
CA ALA A 134 -7.90 -3.92 3.12
C ALA A 134 -8.22 -4.74 4.38
N PHE A 135 -8.41 -4.08 5.53
CA PHE A 135 -8.87 -4.77 6.74
C PHE A 135 -10.24 -5.42 6.55
N TYR A 136 -11.19 -4.74 5.90
CA TYR A 136 -12.48 -5.33 5.58
C TYR A 136 -12.35 -6.54 4.64
N THR A 137 -11.47 -6.49 3.65
CA THR A 137 -11.23 -7.60 2.72
C THR A 137 -10.65 -8.81 3.47
N ALA A 138 -9.67 -8.60 4.35
CA ALA A 138 -9.14 -9.64 5.23
C ALA A 138 -10.24 -10.23 6.13
N TYR A 139 -11.07 -9.38 6.75
CA TYR A 139 -12.22 -9.81 7.53
C TYR A 139 -13.24 -10.62 6.71
N ALA A 140 -13.55 -10.19 5.48
CA ALA A 140 -14.45 -10.90 4.58
C ALA A 140 -13.88 -12.28 4.18
N MET A 141 -12.57 -12.40 3.97
CA MET A 141 -11.90 -13.70 3.79
C MET A 141 -12.02 -14.58 5.04
N TYR A 142 -11.74 -14.00 6.21
CA TYR A 142 -11.79 -14.71 7.49
C TYR A 142 -13.20 -15.22 7.82
N THR A 143 -14.23 -14.43 7.50
CA THR A 143 -15.65 -14.74 7.76
C THR A 143 -16.39 -15.35 6.57
N ARG A 144 -15.68 -15.71 5.49
CA ARG A 144 -16.23 -16.32 4.27
C ARG A 144 -17.32 -15.49 3.57
N LYS A 145 -17.27 -14.17 3.66
CA LYS A 145 -18.21 -13.29 2.97
C LYS A 145 -17.90 -13.23 1.46
N PRO A 146 -18.91 -13.36 0.58
CA PRO A 146 -18.70 -13.30 -0.88
C PRO A 146 -18.21 -11.93 -1.35
N THR A 147 -18.49 -10.87 -0.57
CA THR A 147 -17.99 -9.51 -0.79
C THR A 147 -16.47 -9.43 -0.89
N ARG A 148 -15.72 -10.42 -0.37
CA ARG A 148 -14.26 -10.46 -0.43
C ARG A 148 -13.71 -10.21 -1.83
N TYR A 149 -14.35 -10.77 -2.87
CA TYR A 149 -13.84 -10.67 -4.23
C TYR A 149 -14.13 -9.31 -4.87
N ILE A 150 -15.24 -8.67 -4.46
CA ILE A 150 -15.57 -7.31 -4.89
C ILE A 150 -14.56 -6.34 -4.25
N THR A 151 -14.33 -6.45 -2.95
CA THR A 151 -13.43 -5.53 -2.24
C THR A 151 -11.97 -5.78 -2.59
N GLN A 152 -11.55 -7.03 -2.79
CA GLN A 152 -10.25 -7.39 -3.37
C GLN A 152 -10.05 -6.73 -4.74
N LEU A 153 -11.04 -6.82 -5.64
CA LEU A 153 -10.92 -6.21 -6.97
C LEU A 153 -10.79 -4.68 -6.91
N ILE A 154 -11.65 -4.01 -6.14
CA ILE A 154 -11.65 -2.55 -5.99
C ILE A 154 -10.33 -2.07 -5.39
N LEU A 155 -9.91 -2.70 -4.28
CA LEU A 155 -8.67 -2.34 -3.59
C LEU A 155 -7.45 -2.55 -4.49
N SER A 156 -7.35 -3.71 -5.14
CA SER A 156 -6.20 -4.00 -6.01
C SER A 156 -6.16 -3.08 -7.24
N LEU A 157 -7.31 -2.70 -7.80
CA LEU A 157 -7.36 -1.68 -8.86
C LEU A 157 -6.88 -0.33 -8.34
N GLY A 158 -7.33 0.10 -7.16
CA GLY A 158 -6.92 1.35 -6.53
C GLY A 158 -5.41 1.42 -6.28
N GLN A 159 -4.82 0.33 -5.77
CA GLN A 159 -3.38 0.21 -5.56
C GLN A 159 -2.60 0.31 -6.88
N LEU A 160 -3.02 -0.45 -7.90
CA LEU A 160 -2.35 -0.43 -9.21
C LEU A 160 -2.45 0.94 -9.88
N TYR A 161 -3.62 1.57 -9.81
CA TYR A 161 -3.85 2.89 -10.40
C TYR A 161 -3.03 3.97 -9.69
N GLY A 162 -3.07 3.99 -8.35
CA GLY A 162 -2.29 4.93 -7.55
C GLY A 162 -0.79 4.80 -7.80
N CYS A 163 -0.25 3.58 -7.70
CA CYS A 163 1.18 3.32 -7.94
C CYS A 163 1.60 3.67 -9.38
N THR A 164 0.75 3.39 -10.37
CA THR A 164 0.99 3.81 -11.77
C THR A 164 1.11 5.34 -11.87
N LEU A 165 0.17 6.09 -11.27
CA LEU A 165 0.22 7.55 -11.30
C LEU A 165 1.42 8.11 -10.50
N TYR A 166 1.77 7.50 -9.37
CA TYR A 166 2.94 7.86 -8.57
C TYR A 166 4.25 7.81 -9.39
N TYR A 167 4.44 6.74 -10.17
CA TYR A 167 5.58 6.61 -11.06
C TYR A 167 5.50 7.57 -12.25
N LEU A 168 4.37 7.61 -12.95
CA LEU A 168 4.26 8.40 -14.18
C LEU A 168 4.41 9.90 -13.93
N THR A 169 3.91 10.42 -12.80
CA THR A 169 4.04 11.84 -12.47
C THR A 169 5.50 12.28 -12.38
N THR A 170 6.34 11.57 -11.61
CA THR A 170 7.76 11.92 -11.50
C THR A 170 8.57 11.57 -12.74
N MET A 171 8.27 10.44 -13.40
CA MET A 171 8.99 10.02 -14.61
C MET A 171 8.80 11.01 -15.77
N VAL A 172 7.62 11.61 -15.93
CA VAL A 172 7.36 12.64 -16.94
C VAL A 172 8.18 13.91 -16.68
N GLU A 173 8.49 14.20 -15.43
CA GLU A 173 9.34 15.33 -15.01
C GLU A 173 10.84 15.02 -15.12
N GLY A 174 11.22 13.77 -15.46
CA GLY A 174 12.61 13.31 -15.47
C GLY A 174 13.12 12.87 -14.10
N SER A 175 12.22 12.50 -13.20
CA SER A 175 12.47 12.05 -11.82
C SER A 175 13.33 13.01 -10.96
N PRO A 176 13.06 14.33 -10.96
CA PRO A 176 13.93 15.32 -10.31
C PRO A 176 13.95 15.22 -8.78
N HIS A 177 12.93 14.55 -8.21
CA HIS A 177 12.75 14.38 -6.76
C HIS A 177 13.42 13.12 -6.21
N CYS A 178 13.95 12.26 -7.08
CA CYS A 178 14.57 11.01 -6.71
C CYS A 178 16.09 11.18 -6.63
N ASP A 179 16.71 10.63 -5.59
CA ASP A 179 18.17 10.60 -5.51
C ASP A 179 18.73 9.73 -6.67
N PRO A 180 19.67 10.24 -7.47
CA PRO A 180 20.22 9.53 -8.63
C PRO A 180 21.11 8.33 -8.25
N HIS A 181 21.49 8.19 -6.98
CA HIS A 181 22.27 7.06 -6.51
C HIS A 181 21.47 5.77 -6.71
N PRO A 182 22.05 4.73 -7.36
CA PRO A 182 21.30 3.52 -7.75
C PRO A 182 20.56 2.82 -6.61
N TYR A 183 21.10 2.92 -5.39
CA TYR A 183 20.48 2.37 -4.19
C TYR A 183 19.11 3.01 -3.89
N TYR A 184 19.00 4.34 -3.91
CA TYR A 184 17.72 5.00 -3.61
C TYR A 184 16.77 4.92 -4.80
N TYR A 185 17.28 5.06 -6.03
CA TYR A 185 16.44 5.00 -7.22
C TYR A 185 15.91 3.59 -7.52
N TYR A 186 16.77 2.58 -7.63
CA TYR A 186 16.33 1.25 -8.06
C TYR A 186 15.82 0.40 -6.90
N PHE A 187 16.45 0.48 -5.71
CA PHE A 187 16.04 -0.35 -4.59
C PHE A 187 14.89 0.28 -3.79
N TYR A 188 15.02 1.53 -3.32
CA TYR A 188 13.93 2.14 -2.55
C TYR A 188 12.74 2.51 -3.44
N PHE A 189 12.99 3.30 -4.49
CA PHE A 189 11.92 3.80 -5.34
C PHE A 189 11.35 2.69 -6.23
N GLY A 190 12.21 1.88 -6.88
CA GLY A 190 11.78 0.77 -7.74
C GLY A 190 11.32 -0.50 -7.00
N PHE A 191 12.23 -1.16 -6.28
CA PHE A 191 11.99 -2.49 -5.73
C PHE A 191 10.92 -2.51 -4.64
N PHE A 192 10.86 -1.54 -3.71
CA PHE A 192 9.77 -1.55 -2.75
C PHE A 192 8.42 -1.39 -3.46
N ASN A 193 8.25 -0.44 -4.36
CA ASN A 193 6.97 -0.23 -5.05
C ASN A 193 6.54 -1.37 -6.00
N ILE A 194 7.45 -2.28 -6.44
CA ILE A 194 7.09 -3.37 -7.37
C ILE A 194 5.98 -4.29 -6.82
N PHE A 195 5.92 -4.48 -5.50
CA PHE A 195 4.92 -5.33 -4.86
C PHE A 195 3.50 -4.79 -5.07
N TRP A 196 3.34 -3.46 -5.06
CA TRP A 196 2.08 -2.76 -5.31
C TRP A 196 1.65 -2.78 -6.79
N MET A 197 2.53 -3.25 -7.70
CA MET A 197 2.18 -3.49 -9.10
C MET A 197 1.84 -4.97 -9.34
N VAL A 198 2.70 -5.87 -8.87
CA VAL A 198 2.61 -7.30 -9.18
C VAL A 198 1.50 -7.99 -8.39
N VAL A 199 1.44 -7.81 -7.08
CA VAL A 199 0.48 -8.54 -6.24
C VAL A 199 -0.95 -8.10 -6.55
N PRO A 200 -1.27 -6.79 -6.64
CA PRO A 200 -2.61 -6.34 -7.02
C PRO A 200 -3.05 -6.86 -8.38
N SER A 201 -2.15 -6.94 -9.38
CA SER A 201 -2.49 -7.49 -10.70
C SER A 201 -2.93 -8.96 -10.62
N ILE A 202 -2.23 -9.80 -9.85
CA ILE A 202 -2.60 -11.19 -9.61
C ILE A 202 -3.95 -11.28 -8.86
N LEU A 203 -4.15 -10.42 -7.86
CA LEU A 203 -5.36 -10.40 -7.06
C LEU A 203 -6.58 -9.91 -7.86
N MET A 204 -6.43 -8.93 -8.75
CA MET A 204 -7.48 -8.52 -9.69
C MET A 204 -7.89 -9.67 -10.60
N PHE A 205 -6.91 -10.37 -11.19
CA PHE A 205 -7.18 -11.50 -12.07
C PHE A 205 -7.93 -12.64 -11.34
N THR A 206 -7.48 -12.99 -10.14
CA THR A 206 -8.12 -14.05 -9.34
C THR A 206 -9.52 -13.64 -8.86
N ALA A 207 -9.73 -12.38 -8.45
CA ALA A 207 -11.06 -11.88 -8.10
C ALA A 207 -12.00 -11.90 -9.31
N GLY A 208 -11.57 -11.38 -10.46
CA GLY A 208 -12.34 -11.36 -11.70
C GLY A 208 -12.78 -12.77 -12.12
N ARG A 209 -11.87 -13.75 -12.08
CA ARG A 209 -12.21 -15.16 -12.36
C ARG A 209 -13.27 -15.73 -11.43
N ASN A 210 -13.19 -15.43 -10.13
CA ASN A 210 -14.15 -15.94 -9.16
C ASN A 210 -15.52 -15.25 -9.28
N LEU A 211 -15.55 -13.94 -9.54
CA LEU A 211 -16.80 -13.21 -9.81
C LEU A 211 -17.48 -13.74 -11.07
N LEU A 212 -16.73 -13.91 -12.17
CA LEU A 212 -17.24 -14.48 -13.43
C LEU A 212 -17.78 -15.91 -13.21
N LYS A 213 -17.08 -16.74 -12.43
CA LYS A 213 -17.54 -18.09 -12.10
C LYS A 213 -18.89 -18.04 -11.35
N GLY A 214 -19.02 -17.15 -10.37
CA GLY A 214 -20.27 -16.96 -9.63
C GLY A 214 -21.43 -16.60 -10.54
N MET A 215 -21.23 -15.62 -11.44
CA MET A 215 -22.26 -15.19 -12.39
C MET A 215 -22.66 -16.30 -13.37
N ARG A 216 -21.70 -17.09 -13.87
CA ARG A 216 -21.98 -18.22 -14.78
C ARG A 216 -22.87 -19.27 -14.12
N LEU A 217 -22.57 -19.64 -12.87
CA LEU A 217 -23.35 -20.65 -12.14
C LEU A 217 -24.80 -20.22 -11.94
N VAL A 218 -25.04 -18.94 -11.61
CA VAL A 218 -26.40 -18.40 -11.48
C VAL A 218 -27.12 -18.47 -12.83
N HIS A 219 -26.47 -18.06 -13.91
CA HIS A 219 -27.08 -18.06 -15.23
C HIS A 219 -27.41 -19.48 -15.75
N GLU A 220 -26.57 -20.47 -15.45
CA GLU A 220 -26.83 -21.88 -15.74
C GLU A 220 -28.03 -22.41 -14.95
N GLN A 221 -28.15 -22.05 -13.67
CA GLN A 221 -29.29 -22.42 -12.83
C GLN A 221 -30.60 -21.82 -13.35
N GLU A 222 -30.59 -20.54 -13.73
CA GLU A 222 -31.74 -19.86 -14.32
C GLU A 222 -32.19 -20.53 -15.64
N ARG A 223 -31.24 -20.88 -16.51
CA ARG A 223 -31.51 -21.61 -17.77
C ARG A 223 -32.11 -22.99 -17.50
N ALA A 224 -31.57 -23.73 -16.54
CA ALA A 224 -32.09 -25.04 -16.16
C ALA A 224 -33.52 -24.94 -15.59
N ALA A 225 -33.78 -23.96 -14.73
CA ALA A 225 -35.11 -23.71 -14.17
C ALA A 225 -36.12 -23.32 -15.26
N ALA A 226 -35.73 -22.46 -16.20
CA ALA A 226 -36.58 -22.07 -17.33
C ALA A 226 -36.92 -23.26 -18.25
N LYS A 227 -35.95 -24.15 -18.50
CA LYS A 227 -36.18 -25.39 -19.26
C LYS A 227 -37.15 -26.33 -18.54
N ALA A 228 -36.99 -26.52 -17.23
CA ALA A 228 -37.88 -27.36 -16.42
C ALA A 228 -39.32 -26.84 -16.41
N LYS A 229 -39.52 -25.51 -16.42
CA LYS A 229 -40.86 -24.91 -16.49
C LYS A 229 -41.56 -25.12 -17.84
N LYS A 230 -40.79 -25.22 -18.95
CA LYS A 230 -41.35 -25.50 -20.29
C LYS A 230 -41.72 -26.96 -20.52
N LEU A 231 -41.20 -27.87 -19.69
CA LEU A 231 -41.45 -29.32 -19.75
C LEU A 231 -42.64 -29.77 -18.89
N LYS A 232 -43.20 -28.87 -18.08
CA LYS A 232 -44.42 -29.07 -17.29
C LYS A 232 -45.58 -28.35 -17.94
#